data_AF-A0A957UXQ1-F1
#
_entry.id   AF-A0A957UXQ1-F1
#
_cell.length_a   1.000
_cell.length_b   1.000
_cell.length_c   1.000
_cell.angle_alpha   90.00
_cell.angle_beta   90.00
_cell.angle_gamma   90.00
#
_symmetry.space_group_name_H-M   'P 1'
#
loop_
_entity.id
_entity.type
_entity.pdbx_description
1 polymer ?
#
loop_
_entity_poly.entity_id
_entity_poly.type
_entity_poly.pdbx_seq_one_letter_code
_entity_poly.pdbx_strand_id
1 'polypeptide(L)'
;MWSRNSGVLWVGLLVLAVALFAGWMLATPVAAQDTPEPAAGAVAAANIQPETCVTCHSGAGDNHQAFYDSLYQDGVIQISDLAYAYTAPDTTVVTFQATKNGAPFNAGKATSLNIYFAPYADGSFAFDPALERLSLKGDLSYDGAGGVTSTLVNAEVPDLTGETGVIIVFGADEQVGSLPARVRLVKYPFAALLQMGDGVDYVSPANDDGCTKCHTDPYLKHGYIYAQVDGDPATDFVTCKACHLDNGEGGHFEWQLLVDDPALAAAFLAGEVELTPEQQEQYAYRTTLMNDVHMSHAMEFPYPQSMANCVTCHAGKLDTTLADENFTIETCKSCHPMTGSEEAGTAELALVNIIPADSHDKVDINVDECTECHEVGMKAPGLSEIHTGYNSVIYAAPDQKFSDIISVTIDSAAFDGTMLTIGFSAAASEPLEGLDPASITPTVMVGL
;
A
#
# COMPACT_ATOMS: atom_id res chain seq x y z
N MET A 1 -12.07 46.43 31.53
CA MET A 1 -11.85 45.66 32.78
C MET A 1 -11.35 44.28 32.39
N TRP A 2 -10.03 44.09 32.37
CA TRP A 2 -9.43 42.76 32.22
C TRP A 2 -9.41 42.11 33.61
N SER A 3 -10.03 40.93 33.71
CA SER A 3 -10.06 40.21 34.98
C SER A 3 -8.68 39.61 35.26
N ARG A 4 -8.26 39.63 36.52
CA ARG A 4 -6.98 39.07 36.98
C ARG A 4 -6.81 37.57 36.69
N ASN A 5 -7.86 36.88 36.26
CA ASN A 5 -7.82 35.46 35.91
C ASN A 5 -7.40 35.20 34.45
N SER A 6 -7.46 36.21 33.57
CA SER A 6 -7.07 36.06 32.17
C SER A 6 -5.54 35.99 32.00
N GLY A 7 -4.77 36.65 32.86
CA GLY A 7 -3.30 36.63 32.79
C GLY A 7 -2.67 35.29 33.17
N VAL A 8 -3.29 34.54 34.08
CA VAL A 8 -2.77 33.24 34.54
C VAL A 8 -2.98 32.15 33.47
N LEU A 9 -4.11 32.20 32.76
CA LEU A 9 -4.40 31.29 31.64
C LEU A 9 -3.45 31.51 30.47
N TRP A 10 -3.13 32.76 30.13
CA TRP A 10 -2.21 33.07 29.04
C TRP A 10 -0.75 32.71 29.34
N VAL A 11 -0.30 32.90 30.58
CA VAL A 11 1.06 32.47 30.99
C VAL A 11 1.14 30.94 31.04
N GLY A 12 0.08 30.25 31.48
CA GLY A 12 0.02 28.79 31.45
C GLY A 12 0.08 28.20 30.04
N LEU A 13 -0.67 28.77 29.10
CA LEU A 13 -0.64 28.38 27.68
C LEU A 13 0.71 28.68 27.01
N LEU A 14 1.35 29.79 27.34
CA LEU A 14 2.66 30.14 26.80
C LEU A 14 3.77 29.19 27.31
N VAL A 15 3.71 28.79 28.59
CA VAL A 15 4.68 27.83 29.15
C VAL A 15 4.48 26.43 28.59
N LEU A 16 3.22 26.02 28.32
CA LEU A 16 2.93 24.75 27.65
C LEU A 16 3.42 24.74 26.18
N ALA A 17 3.24 25.86 25.46
CA ALA A 17 3.71 26.00 24.08
C ALA A 17 5.25 25.98 24.00
N VAL A 18 5.94 26.65 24.94
CA VAL A 18 7.41 26.64 25.01
C VAL A 18 7.95 25.26 25.41
N ALA A 19 7.26 24.52 26.29
CA ALA A 19 7.65 23.16 26.65
C ALA A 19 7.43 22.15 25.50
N LEU A 20 6.36 22.33 24.71
CA LEU A 20 6.10 21.51 23.51
C LEU A 20 7.09 21.83 22.37
N PHE A 21 7.42 23.10 22.15
CA PHE A 21 8.42 23.49 21.15
C PHE A 21 9.86 23.10 21.53
N ALA A 22 10.22 23.18 22.82
CA ALA A 22 11.55 22.76 23.28
C ALA A 22 11.74 21.23 23.27
N GLY A 23 10.65 20.45 23.42
CA GLY A 23 10.69 19.00 23.26
C GLY A 23 10.91 18.56 21.81
N TRP A 24 10.44 19.35 20.83
CA TRP A 24 10.58 19.07 19.41
C TRP A 24 11.96 19.43 18.85
N MET A 25 12.60 20.50 19.34
CA MET A 25 13.96 20.89 18.89
C MET A 25 15.11 20.03 19.43
N LEU A 26 14.83 19.05 20.30
CA LEU A 26 15.84 18.13 20.84
C LEU A 26 15.68 16.69 20.34
N ALA A 27 14.69 16.42 19.48
CA ALA A 27 14.63 15.18 18.73
C ALA A 27 15.65 15.26 17.59
N THR A 28 16.73 14.49 17.70
CA THR A 28 17.61 14.24 16.56
C THR A 28 16.83 13.40 15.55
N PRO A 29 16.88 13.73 14.24
CA PRO A 29 16.30 12.87 13.22
C PRO A 29 17.01 11.52 13.27
N VAL A 30 16.24 10.45 13.49
CA VAL A 30 16.71 9.08 13.26
C VAL A 30 16.68 8.89 11.76
N ALA A 31 17.84 8.96 11.13
CA ALA A 31 18.02 8.56 9.73
C ALA A 31 17.67 7.08 9.60
N ALA A 32 16.86 6.73 8.60
CA ALA A 32 16.74 5.35 8.13
C ALA A 32 18.03 5.01 7.36
N GLN A 33 19.05 4.59 8.09
CA GLN A 33 20.23 3.96 7.51
C GLN A 33 20.00 2.46 7.45
N ASP A 34 20.46 1.83 6.35
CA ASP A 34 20.97 0.46 6.41
C ASP A 34 21.93 0.38 7.61
N THR A 35 21.48 -0.28 8.66
CA THR A 35 22.10 -0.15 9.98
C THR A 35 23.48 -0.82 9.95
N PRO A 36 24.58 -0.12 10.25
CA PRO A 36 25.80 -0.79 10.61
C PRO A 36 25.58 -1.51 11.94
N GLU A 37 26.18 -2.69 12.09
CA GLU A 37 26.14 -3.52 13.30
C GLU A 37 26.34 -2.66 14.56
N PRO A 38 25.43 -2.71 15.55
CA PRO A 38 25.51 -1.83 16.71
C PRO A 38 26.76 -2.16 17.52
N ALA A 39 27.63 -1.16 17.69
CA ALA A 39 28.77 -1.25 18.58
C ALA A 39 28.28 -1.58 20.01
N ALA A 40 28.85 -2.64 20.60
CA ALA A 40 28.49 -3.14 21.92
C ALA A 40 28.74 -2.08 23.02
N GLY A 41 27.72 -1.28 23.33
CA GLY A 41 27.67 -0.39 24.49
C GLY A 41 27.10 -1.12 25.70
N ALA A 42 27.86 -1.18 26.79
CA ALA A 42 27.46 -1.81 28.03
C ALA A 42 26.23 -1.11 28.66
N VAL A 43 25.08 -1.79 28.65
CA VAL A 43 23.88 -1.36 29.37
C VAL A 43 23.95 -1.91 30.80
N ALA A 44 23.83 -1.02 31.79
CA ALA A 44 23.85 -1.39 33.19
C ALA A 44 22.66 -2.28 33.55
N ALA A 45 22.95 -3.40 34.21
CA ALA A 45 21.98 -4.40 34.66
C ALA A 45 20.93 -3.80 35.61
N ALA A 46 19.75 -3.51 35.06
CA ALA A 46 18.49 -3.55 35.80
C ALA A 46 17.68 -4.69 35.18
N ASN A 47 17.07 -5.55 36.00
CA ASN A 47 16.25 -6.69 35.57
C ASN A 47 15.19 -6.29 34.51
N ILE A 48 15.52 -6.39 33.22
CA ILE A 48 14.53 -6.23 32.15
C ILE A 48 14.03 -7.63 31.84
N GLN A 49 13.00 -8.08 32.55
CA GLN A 49 12.18 -9.16 32.00
C GLN A 49 11.60 -8.64 30.69
N PRO A 50 11.56 -9.40 29.58
CA PRO A 50 10.85 -8.97 28.39
C PRO A 50 9.39 -8.72 28.79
N GLU A 51 9.03 -7.45 28.92
CA GLU A 51 7.69 -7.00 29.24
C GLU A 51 6.83 -7.26 28.00
N THR A 52 6.39 -8.50 27.82
CA THR A 52 5.30 -8.76 26.88
C THR A 52 4.06 -8.05 27.40
N CYS A 53 3.23 -7.52 26.50
CA CYS A 53 1.98 -6.85 26.89
C CYS A 53 1.14 -7.72 27.84
N VAL A 54 1.21 -9.05 27.71
CA VAL A 54 0.51 -10.03 28.54
C VAL A 54 0.99 -10.05 30.00
N THR A 55 2.25 -9.70 30.27
CA THR A 55 2.82 -9.63 31.63
C THR A 55 2.16 -8.52 32.47
N CYS A 56 1.88 -7.37 31.85
CA CYS A 56 1.27 -6.22 32.52
C CYS A 56 -0.25 -6.11 32.27
N HIS A 57 -0.76 -6.71 31.19
CA HIS A 57 -2.16 -6.70 30.79
C HIS A 57 -2.66 -8.13 30.57
N SER A 58 -2.97 -8.83 31.66
CA SER A 58 -3.61 -10.15 31.59
C SER A 58 -4.90 -10.07 30.75
N GLY A 59 -4.96 -10.80 29.64
CA GLY A 59 -6.09 -10.80 28.71
C GLY A 59 -5.98 -9.85 27.52
N ALA A 60 -4.86 -9.12 27.34
CA ALA A 60 -4.68 -8.24 26.17
C ALA A 60 -4.79 -9.00 24.83
N GLY A 61 -4.23 -10.21 24.76
CA GLY A 61 -4.35 -11.07 23.57
C GLY A 61 -5.81 -11.41 23.25
N ASP A 62 -6.54 -11.94 24.24
CA ASP A 62 -7.96 -12.31 24.07
C ASP A 62 -8.83 -11.10 23.72
N ASN A 63 -8.58 -9.94 24.33
CA ASN A 63 -9.32 -8.72 24.05
C ASN A 63 -9.02 -8.15 22.66
N HIS A 64 -7.76 -8.19 22.21
CA HIS A 64 -7.38 -7.78 20.86
C HIS A 64 -7.97 -8.72 19.82
N GLN A 65 -7.90 -10.04 20.05
CA GLN A 65 -8.50 -11.01 19.13
C GLN A 65 -10.02 -10.85 19.09
N ALA A 66 -10.70 -10.69 20.23
CA ALA A 66 -12.14 -10.46 20.24
C ALA A 66 -12.55 -9.15 19.54
N PHE A 67 -11.76 -8.08 19.68
CA PHE A 67 -12.01 -6.84 18.96
C PHE A 67 -11.77 -7.01 17.45
N TYR A 68 -10.67 -7.69 17.08
CA TYR A 68 -10.38 -8.05 15.70
C TYR A 68 -11.52 -8.84 15.10
N ASP A 69 -11.93 -9.95 15.71
CA ASP A 69 -13.04 -10.80 15.27
C ASP A 69 -14.35 -10.00 15.14
N SER A 70 -14.58 -9.01 16.02
CA SER A 70 -15.79 -8.18 15.97
C SER A 70 -15.85 -7.22 14.78
N LEU A 71 -14.70 -6.87 14.20
CA LEU A 71 -14.57 -6.04 13.00
C LEU A 71 -14.34 -6.88 11.75
N TYR A 72 -13.71 -8.04 11.92
CA TYR A 72 -13.47 -9.04 10.91
C TYR A 72 -14.76 -9.80 10.60
N GLN A 73 -15.52 -9.26 9.66
CA GLN A 73 -16.86 -9.75 9.32
C GLN A 73 -16.99 -9.95 7.80
N ASP A 74 -15.94 -10.51 7.20
CA ASP A 74 -15.92 -10.89 5.80
C ASP A 74 -17.03 -11.89 5.45
N GLY A 75 -17.58 -11.79 4.24
CA GLY A 75 -18.62 -12.67 3.72
C GLY A 75 -19.98 -12.59 4.43
N VAL A 76 -20.15 -11.72 5.44
CA VAL A 76 -21.42 -11.59 6.16
C VAL A 76 -22.48 -10.90 5.31
N ILE A 77 -22.11 -9.84 4.59
CA ILE A 77 -22.96 -9.26 3.55
C ILE A 77 -22.50 -9.81 2.21
N GLN A 78 -23.42 -10.41 1.47
CA GLN A 78 -23.15 -10.97 0.16
C GLN A 78 -24.05 -10.32 -0.88
N ILE A 79 -23.46 -9.98 -2.02
CA ILE A 79 -24.16 -9.44 -3.18
C ILE A 79 -24.15 -10.50 -4.28
N SER A 80 -25.31 -10.80 -4.86
CA SER A 80 -25.46 -11.74 -5.96
C SER A 80 -26.40 -11.18 -7.04
N ASP A 81 -26.51 -11.89 -8.16
CA ASP A 81 -27.44 -11.57 -9.25
C ASP A 81 -27.32 -10.11 -9.73
N LEU A 82 -26.08 -9.59 -9.75
CA LEU A 82 -25.79 -8.25 -10.23
C LEU A 82 -26.09 -8.19 -11.73
N ALA A 83 -26.91 -7.22 -12.13
CA ALA A 83 -27.30 -7.01 -13.52
C ALA A 83 -27.40 -5.52 -13.84
N TYR A 84 -27.23 -5.21 -15.13
CA TYR A 84 -27.34 -3.86 -15.70
C TYR A 84 -28.40 -3.84 -16.80
N ALA A 85 -29.14 -2.74 -16.88
CA ALA A 85 -30.01 -2.44 -17.98
C ALA A 85 -30.01 -0.93 -18.27
N TYR A 86 -30.23 -0.58 -19.54
CA TYR A 86 -30.40 0.79 -19.98
C TYR A 86 -31.77 0.96 -20.66
N THR A 87 -32.45 2.07 -20.37
CA THR A 87 -33.67 2.48 -21.06
C THR A 87 -33.47 3.88 -21.62
N ALA A 88 -33.55 3.99 -22.94
CA ALA A 88 -33.43 5.26 -23.63
C ALA A 88 -34.50 6.27 -23.14
N PRO A 89 -34.16 7.57 -23.04
CA PRO A 89 -32.93 8.16 -23.56
C PRO A 89 -31.77 8.28 -22.57
N ASP A 90 -31.95 7.97 -21.29
CA ASP A 90 -31.00 8.39 -20.24
C ASP A 90 -31.10 7.63 -18.91
N THR A 91 -31.80 6.49 -18.88
CA THR A 91 -32.07 5.77 -17.64
C THR A 91 -31.22 4.51 -17.54
N THR A 92 -30.26 4.53 -16.60
CA THR A 92 -29.48 3.37 -16.20
C THR A 92 -30.12 2.69 -14.99
N VAL A 93 -30.19 1.36 -15.02
CA VAL A 93 -30.69 0.53 -13.91
C VAL A 93 -29.66 -0.52 -13.56
N VAL A 94 -29.26 -0.57 -12.29
CA VAL A 94 -28.42 -1.64 -11.73
C VAL A 94 -29.22 -2.37 -10.67
N THR A 95 -29.34 -3.69 -10.79
CA THR A 95 -30.07 -4.54 -9.83
C THR A 95 -29.16 -5.58 -9.24
N PHE A 96 -29.38 -5.95 -7.98
CA PHE A 96 -28.68 -7.05 -7.33
C PHE A 96 -29.47 -7.56 -6.12
N GLN A 97 -29.19 -8.79 -5.71
CA GLN A 97 -29.65 -9.35 -4.45
C GLN A 97 -28.60 -9.09 -3.37
N ALA A 98 -29.05 -8.69 -2.18
CA ALA A 98 -28.20 -8.50 -1.02
C ALA A 98 -28.73 -9.32 0.16
N THR A 99 -27.82 -10.04 0.82
CA THR A 99 -28.12 -10.74 2.08
C THR A 99 -27.14 -10.31 3.16
N LYS A 100 -27.57 -10.36 4.43
CA LYS A 100 -26.74 -10.20 5.63
C LYS A 100 -26.98 -11.41 6.52
N ASN A 101 -25.96 -12.24 6.76
CA ASN A 101 -26.09 -13.54 7.42
C ASN A 101 -27.15 -14.44 6.75
N GLY A 102 -27.19 -14.46 5.41
CA GLY A 102 -28.15 -15.25 4.62
C GLY A 102 -29.61 -14.77 4.66
N ALA A 103 -29.92 -13.70 5.40
CA ALA A 103 -31.24 -13.08 5.40
C ALA A 103 -31.29 -11.89 4.44
N PRO A 104 -32.45 -11.58 3.82
CA PRO A 104 -32.64 -10.39 3.00
C PRO A 104 -32.13 -9.10 3.66
N PHE A 105 -31.28 -8.36 2.95
CA PHE A 105 -30.67 -7.13 3.44
C PHE A 105 -30.94 -5.97 2.48
N ASN A 106 -31.28 -4.80 3.02
CA ASN A 106 -31.43 -3.58 2.23
C ASN A 106 -30.08 -2.85 2.18
N ALA A 107 -29.25 -3.15 1.18
CA ALA A 107 -27.96 -2.49 1.00
C ALA A 107 -28.07 -0.97 0.76
N GLY A 108 -29.23 -0.47 0.32
CA GLY A 108 -29.49 0.96 0.24
C GLY A 108 -29.56 1.68 1.59
N LYS A 109 -29.60 0.94 2.70
CA LYS A 109 -29.48 1.45 4.07
C LYS A 109 -28.11 1.17 4.71
N ALA A 110 -27.19 0.52 3.99
CA ALA A 110 -25.83 0.33 4.47
C ALA A 110 -25.16 1.70 4.71
N THR A 111 -24.15 1.72 5.58
CA THR A 111 -23.38 2.95 5.86
C THR A 111 -22.71 3.50 4.60
N SER A 112 -22.31 2.62 3.69
CA SER A 112 -21.90 3.00 2.34
C SER A 112 -22.33 1.96 1.32
N LEU A 113 -22.65 2.45 0.13
CA LEU A 113 -22.92 1.66 -1.07
C LEU A 113 -22.47 2.52 -2.24
N ASN A 114 -21.56 2.00 -3.06
CA ASN A 114 -21.07 2.61 -4.27
C ASN A 114 -21.33 1.66 -5.44
N ILE A 115 -21.62 2.24 -6.61
CA ILE A 115 -21.85 1.52 -7.85
C ILE A 115 -21.13 2.32 -8.92
N TYR A 116 -20.06 1.77 -9.48
CA TYR A 116 -19.24 2.42 -10.50
C TYR A 116 -19.14 1.57 -11.75
N PHE A 117 -18.82 2.20 -12.88
CA PHE A 117 -18.34 1.53 -14.08
C PHE A 117 -16.88 1.89 -14.31
N ALA A 118 -16.06 0.89 -14.59
CA ALA A 118 -14.68 1.06 -15.04
C ALA A 118 -14.57 0.47 -16.46
N PRO A 119 -14.43 1.29 -17.51
CA PRO A 119 -14.24 0.81 -18.87
C PRO A 119 -12.90 0.10 -19.00
N TYR A 120 -12.84 -0.89 -19.89
CA TYR A 120 -11.62 -1.65 -20.16
C TYR A 120 -11.40 -1.78 -21.66
N ALA A 121 -10.26 -1.26 -22.12
CA ALA A 121 -9.84 -1.32 -23.52
C ALA A 121 -8.31 -1.34 -23.59
N ASP A 122 -7.76 -2.05 -24.57
CA ASP A 122 -6.33 -2.07 -24.87
C ASP A 122 -5.44 -2.36 -23.65
N GLY A 123 -5.86 -3.30 -22.79
CA GLY A 123 -5.09 -3.69 -21.61
C GLY A 123 -5.28 -2.81 -20.37
N SER A 124 -6.07 -1.73 -20.46
CA SER A 124 -6.09 -0.64 -19.47
C SER A 124 -7.50 -0.29 -19.00
N PHE A 125 -7.64 0.10 -17.73
CA PHE A 125 -8.88 0.69 -17.21
C PHE A 125 -8.83 2.21 -17.31
N ALA A 126 -9.48 2.78 -18.32
CA ALA A 126 -9.36 4.20 -18.65
C ALA A 126 -10.58 4.73 -19.40
N PHE A 127 -11.01 5.96 -19.10
CA PHE A 127 -12.00 6.68 -19.90
C PHE A 127 -11.31 7.49 -21.01
N ASP A 128 -11.97 7.64 -22.16
CA ASP A 128 -11.57 8.60 -23.19
C ASP A 128 -12.73 9.57 -23.50
N PRO A 129 -12.61 10.87 -23.14
CA PRO A 129 -11.50 11.49 -22.43
C PRO A 129 -11.38 11.01 -20.97
N ALA A 130 -10.23 11.25 -20.34
CA ALA A 130 -9.98 10.86 -18.95
C ALA A 130 -11.04 11.43 -17.98
N LEU A 131 -11.51 10.60 -17.05
CA LEU A 131 -12.46 10.95 -16.00
C LEU A 131 -12.00 10.31 -14.69
N GLU A 132 -12.29 10.96 -13.55
CA GLU A 132 -11.98 10.41 -12.22
C GLU A 132 -12.74 9.09 -11.97
N ARG A 133 -14.02 9.03 -12.37
CA ARG A 133 -14.93 7.89 -12.15
C ARG A 133 -16.29 8.12 -12.80
N LEU A 134 -17.01 7.03 -13.08
CA LEU A 134 -18.41 7.06 -13.51
C LEU A 134 -19.33 6.36 -12.50
N SER A 135 -20.07 7.14 -11.71
CA SER A 135 -21.05 6.60 -10.74
C SER A 135 -22.35 6.20 -11.43
N LEU A 136 -22.80 4.96 -11.21
CA LEU A 136 -24.10 4.45 -11.64
C LEU A 136 -25.14 4.41 -10.52
N LYS A 137 -24.78 4.87 -9.32
CA LYS A 137 -25.70 4.96 -8.19
C LYS A 137 -26.70 6.09 -8.39
N GLY A 138 -27.99 5.76 -8.39
CA GLY A 138 -29.10 6.69 -8.44
C GLY A 138 -30.07 6.48 -7.27
N ASP A 139 -31.36 6.64 -7.55
CA ASP A 139 -32.42 6.39 -6.56
C ASP A 139 -32.51 4.89 -6.27
N LEU A 140 -32.44 4.55 -4.98
CA LEU A 140 -32.46 3.16 -4.52
C LEU A 140 -33.87 2.72 -4.12
N SER A 141 -34.28 1.55 -4.59
CA SER A 141 -35.47 0.85 -4.11
C SER A 141 -35.13 -0.54 -3.60
N TYR A 142 -35.98 -1.05 -2.71
CA TYR A 142 -35.82 -2.35 -2.06
C TYR A 142 -37.13 -3.12 -2.11
N ASP A 143 -37.09 -4.37 -2.54
CA ASP A 143 -38.27 -5.21 -2.77
C ASP A 143 -38.82 -5.91 -1.51
N GLY A 144 -38.08 -5.86 -0.39
CA GLY A 144 -38.44 -6.57 0.84
C GLY A 144 -37.86 -7.99 0.96
N ALA A 145 -37.28 -8.52 -0.11
CA ALA A 145 -36.79 -9.89 -0.25
C ALA A 145 -35.29 -9.96 -0.61
N GLY A 146 -34.56 -8.85 -0.52
CA GLY A 146 -33.11 -8.78 -0.75
C GLY A 146 -32.77 -8.01 -2.03
N GLY A 147 -33.73 -7.82 -2.92
CA GLY A 147 -33.55 -7.12 -4.17
C GLY A 147 -33.41 -5.63 -3.98
N VAL A 148 -32.27 -5.11 -4.42
CA VAL A 148 -31.96 -3.69 -4.47
C VAL A 148 -31.89 -3.27 -5.94
N THR A 149 -32.50 -2.14 -6.26
CA THR A 149 -32.45 -1.53 -7.59
C THR A 149 -31.98 -0.09 -7.45
N SER A 150 -30.93 0.26 -8.19
CA SER A 150 -30.46 1.62 -8.40
C SER A 150 -30.96 2.11 -9.75
N THR A 151 -31.74 3.19 -9.77
CA THR A 151 -32.21 3.84 -10.99
C THR A 151 -31.61 5.23 -11.10
N LEU A 152 -30.76 5.44 -12.09
CA LEU A 152 -30.13 6.72 -12.39
C LEU A 152 -30.67 7.26 -13.70
N VAL A 153 -31.36 8.40 -13.64
CA VAL A 153 -31.77 9.17 -14.83
C VAL A 153 -30.75 10.29 -15.02
N ASN A 154 -29.84 10.10 -15.97
CA ASN A 154 -28.81 11.09 -16.28
C ASN A 154 -28.35 10.97 -17.74
N ALA A 155 -28.59 12.02 -18.52
CA ALA A 155 -28.24 12.07 -19.94
C ALA A 155 -26.72 12.09 -20.22
N GLU A 156 -25.90 12.35 -19.20
CA GLU A 156 -24.44 12.29 -19.29
C GLU A 156 -23.90 10.86 -19.14
N VAL A 157 -24.72 9.92 -18.65
CA VAL A 157 -24.34 8.51 -18.55
C VAL A 157 -24.77 7.80 -19.84
N PRO A 158 -23.82 7.32 -20.67
CA PRO A 158 -24.16 6.64 -21.92
C PRO A 158 -24.78 5.26 -21.66
N ASP A 159 -25.34 4.66 -22.71
CA ASP A 159 -25.72 3.24 -22.70
C ASP A 159 -24.44 2.38 -22.65
N LEU A 160 -24.27 1.61 -21.57
CA LEU A 160 -23.11 0.76 -21.34
C LEU A 160 -23.34 -0.70 -21.79
N THR A 161 -24.50 -1.03 -22.37
CA THR A 161 -24.89 -2.42 -22.68
C THR A 161 -23.89 -3.13 -23.61
N GLY A 162 -23.22 -2.38 -24.50
CA GLY A 162 -22.20 -2.90 -25.41
C GLY A 162 -20.76 -2.52 -25.05
N GLU A 163 -20.55 -1.82 -23.94
CA GLU A 163 -19.22 -1.32 -23.54
C GLU A 163 -18.47 -2.38 -22.73
N THR A 164 -17.22 -2.65 -23.11
CA THR A 164 -16.35 -3.56 -22.36
C THR A 164 -15.84 -2.88 -21.09
N GLY A 165 -15.95 -3.56 -19.96
CA GLY A 165 -15.57 -3.03 -18.65
C GLY A 165 -16.16 -3.81 -17.50
N VAL A 166 -16.13 -3.22 -16.31
CA VAL A 166 -16.67 -3.84 -15.09
C VAL A 166 -17.59 -2.87 -14.36
N ILE A 167 -18.79 -3.33 -14.02
CA ILE A 167 -19.62 -2.69 -13.00
C ILE A 167 -19.20 -3.21 -11.64
N ILE A 168 -18.79 -2.28 -10.77
CA ILE A 168 -18.21 -2.57 -9.47
C ILE A 168 -19.18 -2.04 -8.41
N VAL A 169 -19.75 -2.96 -7.63
CA VAL A 169 -20.55 -2.65 -6.44
C VAL A 169 -19.67 -2.89 -5.22
N PHE A 170 -19.51 -1.90 -4.35
CA PHE A 170 -18.85 -2.12 -3.05
C PHE A 170 -19.39 -1.19 -1.97
N GLY A 171 -19.24 -1.59 -0.73
CA GLY A 171 -19.71 -0.81 0.41
C GLY A 171 -19.43 -1.50 1.73
N ALA A 172 -20.06 -0.98 2.77
CA ALA A 172 -19.94 -1.52 4.12
C ALA A 172 -21.11 -1.06 4.98
N ASP A 173 -21.41 -1.82 6.02
CA ASP A 173 -22.43 -1.49 6.99
C ASP A 173 -21.85 -1.36 8.42
N GLU A 174 -22.38 -0.44 9.21
CA GLU A 174 -21.87 -0.09 10.54
C GLU A 174 -20.42 0.43 10.56
N GLN A 175 -20.24 1.72 10.29
CA GLN A 175 -18.98 2.40 10.56
C GLN A 175 -18.77 2.63 12.06
N VAL A 176 -17.62 2.19 12.58
CA VAL A 176 -17.20 2.35 13.98
C VAL A 176 -16.18 3.46 14.18
N GLY A 177 -15.52 3.92 13.11
CA GLY A 177 -14.54 4.99 13.18
C GLY A 177 -14.03 5.44 11.81
N SER A 178 -13.12 6.40 11.81
CA SER A 178 -12.43 6.89 10.62
C SER A 178 -11.04 7.38 10.98
N LEU A 179 -10.11 7.22 10.04
CA LEU A 179 -8.78 7.80 10.09
C LEU A 179 -8.64 8.83 8.94
N PRO A 180 -7.56 9.64 8.92
CA PRO A 180 -7.20 10.45 7.74
C PRO A 180 -7.08 9.62 6.45
N ALA A 181 -6.85 10.28 5.31
CA ALA A 181 -6.68 9.62 4.00
C ALA A 181 -7.87 8.71 3.59
N ARG A 182 -9.10 9.12 3.97
CA ARG A 182 -10.37 8.45 3.59
C ARG A 182 -10.49 7.01 4.10
N VAL A 183 -9.72 6.61 5.12
CA VAL A 183 -9.80 5.27 5.72
C VAL A 183 -10.96 5.20 6.71
N ARG A 184 -11.83 4.21 6.55
CA ARG A 184 -12.97 3.96 7.44
C ARG A 184 -12.75 2.69 8.23
N LEU A 185 -13.07 2.72 9.51
CA LEU A 185 -13.17 1.50 10.32
C LEU A 185 -14.63 1.09 10.29
N VAL A 186 -14.93 -0.02 9.63
CA VAL A 186 -16.30 -0.51 9.41
C VAL A 186 -16.43 -1.96 9.84
N LYS A 187 -17.68 -2.42 9.92
CA LYS A 187 -18.02 -3.83 9.90
C LYS A 187 -18.59 -4.20 8.53
N TYR A 188 -18.77 -5.49 8.31
CA TYR A 188 -19.52 -6.05 7.17
C TYR A 188 -19.23 -5.36 5.82
N PRO A 189 -17.96 -5.29 5.40
CA PRO A 189 -17.65 -4.86 4.04
C PRO A 189 -18.28 -5.83 3.03
N PHE A 190 -18.59 -5.36 1.83
CA PHE A 190 -19.08 -6.19 0.74
C PHE A 190 -18.66 -5.63 -0.61
N ALA A 191 -18.51 -6.53 -1.59
CA ALA A 191 -18.29 -6.17 -2.98
C ALA A 191 -18.94 -7.20 -3.92
N ALA A 192 -19.17 -6.80 -5.17
CA ALA A 192 -19.52 -7.66 -6.29
C ALA A 192 -19.10 -6.99 -7.61
N LEU A 193 -18.83 -7.83 -8.60
CA LEU A 193 -18.38 -7.43 -9.92
C LEU A 193 -19.32 -7.98 -10.99
N LEU A 194 -19.57 -7.20 -12.03
CA LEU A 194 -20.24 -7.64 -13.25
C LEU A 194 -19.39 -7.23 -14.44
N GLN A 195 -18.81 -8.21 -15.13
CA GLN A 195 -18.13 -7.96 -16.40
C GLN A 195 -19.16 -7.62 -17.49
N MET A 196 -18.83 -6.62 -18.30
CA MET A 196 -19.66 -6.07 -19.37
C MET A 196 -18.99 -6.29 -20.74
N GLY A 197 -19.76 -6.13 -21.81
CA GLY A 197 -19.25 -6.23 -23.18
C GLY A 197 -18.69 -7.62 -23.52
N ASP A 198 -17.51 -7.64 -24.14
CA ASP A 198 -16.83 -8.86 -24.58
C ASP A 198 -16.08 -9.59 -23.44
N GLY A 199 -16.17 -9.09 -22.21
CA GLY A 199 -15.42 -9.57 -21.04
C GLY A 199 -14.12 -8.82 -20.85
N VAL A 200 -13.52 -8.98 -19.66
CA VAL A 200 -12.28 -8.30 -19.27
C VAL A 200 -11.20 -9.34 -19.01
N ASP A 201 -10.10 -9.26 -19.74
CA ASP A 201 -8.91 -10.13 -19.61
C ASP A 201 -7.78 -9.47 -18.81
N TYR A 202 -8.13 -8.49 -17.97
CA TYR A 202 -7.20 -7.85 -17.05
C TYR A 202 -6.53 -8.86 -16.11
N VAL A 203 -5.20 -8.77 -16.05
CA VAL A 203 -4.38 -9.46 -15.05
C VAL A 203 -3.63 -8.40 -14.27
N SER A 204 -3.88 -8.32 -12.96
CA SER A 204 -3.14 -7.40 -12.09
C SER A 204 -1.64 -7.72 -12.11
N PRO A 205 -0.74 -6.72 -12.14
CA PRO A 205 0.70 -6.95 -12.02
C PRO A 205 1.13 -7.38 -10.59
N ALA A 206 0.30 -7.18 -9.58
CA ALA A 206 0.53 -7.62 -8.20
C ALA A 206 -0.50 -8.68 -7.74
N ASN A 207 -0.25 -9.31 -6.60
CA ASN A 207 -1.13 -10.30 -5.99
C ASN A 207 -1.66 -9.83 -4.64
N ASP A 208 -2.94 -10.10 -4.35
CA ASP A 208 -3.52 -9.82 -3.02
C ASP A 208 -2.81 -10.62 -1.90
N ASP A 209 -2.41 -11.86 -2.20
CA ASP A 209 -1.59 -12.70 -1.31
C ASP A 209 -0.28 -12.03 -0.88
N GLY A 210 0.23 -11.07 -1.65
CA GLY A 210 1.36 -10.24 -1.25
C GLY A 210 1.00 -9.26 -0.15
N CYS A 211 -0.17 -8.62 -0.26
CA CYS A 211 -0.69 -7.64 0.69
C CYS A 211 -1.02 -8.26 2.04
N THR A 212 -1.65 -9.45 2.06
CA THR A 212 -2.06 -10.16 3.30
C THR A 212 -0.89 -10.67 4.15
N LYS A 213 0.35 -10.64 3.64
CA LYS A 213 1.55 -10.89 4.45
C LYS A 213 1.83 -9.79 5.49
N CYS A 214 1.32 -8.59 5.26
CA CYS A 214 1.52 -7.43 6.14
C CYS A 214 0.21 -6.76 6.58
N HIS A 215 -0.87 -6.96 5.83
CA HIS A 215 -2.20 -6.47 6.14
C HIS A 215 -3.12 -7.60 6.60
N THR A 216 -4.36 -7.25 6.98
CA THR A 216 -5.38 -8.26 7.26
C THR A 216 -5.69 -9.09 6.02
N ASP A 217 -6.14 -10.32 6.25
CA ASP A 217 -6.70 -11.21 5.23
C ASP A 217 -8.20 -11.37 5.55
N PRO A 218 -9.16 -10.90 4.69
CA PRO A 218 -8.88 -10.29 3.40
C PRO A 218 -8.27 -8.90 3.55
N TYR A 219 -7.54 -8.49 2.52
CA TYR A 219 -7.01 -7.14 2.43
C TYR A 219 -8.11 -6.16 1.99
N LEU A 220 -8.31 -5.13 2.81
CA LEU A 220 -9.32 -4.10 2.61
C LEU A 220 -8.67 -2.71 2.56
N LYS A 221 -8.42 -2.19 1.36
CA LYS A 221 -7.96 -0.80 1.20
C LYS A 221 -9.05 0.17 1.65
N HIS A 222 -8.62 1.30 2.22
CA HIS A 222 -9.50 2.28 2.89
C HIS A 222 -10.41 1.67 3.98
N GLY A 223 -10.08 0.46 4.44
CA GLY A 223 -10.78 -0.31 5.46
C GLY A 223 -12.03 -1.06 5.01
N TYR A 224 -12.41 -1.00 3.73
CA TYR A 224 -13.62 -1.71 3.23
C TYR A 224 -13.64 -2.04 1.74
N ILE A 225 -12.63 -1.64 0.97
CA ILE A 225 -12.54 -1.94 -0.46
C ILE A 225 -11.68 -3.18 -0.63
N TYR A 226 -12.31 -4.28 -1.04
CA TYR A 226 -11.68 -5.57 -1.28
C TYR A 226 -10.65 -5.49 -2.38
N ALA A 227 -9.40 -5.83 -2.12
CA ALA A 227 -8.47 -6.09 -3.21
C ALA A 227 -8.91 -7.31 -4.02
N GLN A 228 -9.45 -8.34 -3.39
CA GLN A 228 -9.94 -9.54 -4.06
C GLN A 228 -11.41 -9.81 -3.70
N VAL A 229 -12.25 -10.04 -4.71
CA VAL A 229 -13.68 -10.35 -4.52
C VAL A 229 -13.88 -11.86 -4.52
N ASP A 230 -14.65 -12.37 -3.56
CA ASP A 230 -14.99 -13.80 -3.40
C ASP A 230 -13.78 -14.74 -3.28
N GLY A 231 -12.61 -14.22 -2.91
CA GLY A 231 -11.38 -15.01 -2.84
C GLY A 231 -10.86 -15.46 -4.21
N ASP A 232 -11.26 -14.79 -5.30
CA ASP A 232 -10.85 -15.12 -6.67
C ASP A 232 -9.65 -14.26 -7.13
N PRO A 233 -8.44 -14.85 -7.31
CA PRO A 233 -7.26 -14.13 -7.78
C PRO A 233 -7.41 -13.49 -9.17
N ALA A 234 -8.38 -13.92 -9.99
CA ALA A 234 -8.68 -13.24 -11.25
C ALA A 234 -9.28 -11.83 -11.05
N THR A 235 -9.71 -11.51 -9.83
CA THR A 235 -10.30 -10.21 -9.47
C THR A 235 -9.34 -9.28 -8.75
N ASP A 236 -8.08 -9.68 -8.59
CA ASP A 236 -7.05 -8.91 -7.89
C ASP A 236 -7.06 -7.44 -8.34
N PHE A 237 -7.37 -6.59 -7.37
CA PHE A 237 -7.50 -5.15 -7.41
C PHE A 237 -8.47 -4.55 -8.43
N VAL A 238 -9.39 -5.34 -8.99
CA VAL A 238 -10.40 -4.83 -9.94
C VAL A 238 -11.30 -3.78 -9.27
N THR A 239 -11.65 -3.95 -8.00
CA THR A 239 -12.46 -2.94 -7.29
C THR A 239 -11.75 -1.59 -7.17
N CYS A 240 -10.42 -1.60 -7.07
CA CYS A 240 -9.60 -0.40 -6.93
C CYS A 240 -9.65 0.44 -8.22
N LYS A 241 -9.83 -0.20 -9.37
CA LYS A 241 -10.00 0.44 -10.68
C LYS A 241 -11.29 1.26 -10.81
N ALA A 242 -12.20 1.19 -9.83
CA ALA A 242 -13.31 2.13 -9.74
C ALA A 242 -12.86 3.59 -9.51
N CYS A 243 -11.66 3.79 -8.96
CA CYS A 243 -11.09 5.10 -8.63
C CYS A 243 -9.66 5.28 -9.16
N HIS A 244 -8.84 4.22 -9.20
CA HIS A 244 -7.46 4.25 -9.67
C HIS A 244 -7.38 3.81 -11.13
N LEU A 245 -7.90 4.68 -11.99
CA LEU A 245 -7.95 4.48 -13.44
C LEU A 245 -6.61 4.85 -14.07
N ASP A 246 -6.16 4.04 -15.01
CA ASP A 246 -4.78 4.06 -15.46
C ASP A 246 -4.38 5.36 -16.19
N ASN A 247 -5.32 6.23 -16.54
CA ASN A 247 -5.05 7.51 -17.24
C ASN A 247 -5.50 8.77 -16.49
N GLY A 248 -5.88 8.66 -15.21
CA GLY A 248 -6.21 9.82 -14.38
C GLY A 248 -4.97 10.61 -13.95
N GLU A 249 -5.13 11.89 -13.61
CA GLU A 249 -4.05 12.69 -13.00
C GLU A 249 -3.85 12.30 -11.53
N GLY A 250 -2.59 12.12 -11.12
CA GLY A 250 -2.12 11.89 -9.75
C GLY A 250 -2.43 13.08 -8.84
N GLY A 251 -2.95 12.81 -7.64
CA GLY A 251 -3.32 13.86 -6.67
C GLY A 251 -2.49 13.90 -5.39
N HIS A 252 -1.67 12.88 -5.13
CA HIS A 252 -0.97 12.70 -3.85
C HIS A 252 0.47 13.20 -3.89
N PHE A 253 0.66 14.49 -4.18
CA PHE A 253 1.99 15.11 -4.23
C PHE A 253 2.72 15.06 -2.87
N GLU A 254 1.97 14.93 -1.77
CA GLU A 254 2.52 14.83 -0.42
C GLU A 254 3.52 13.69 -0.25
N TRP A 255 3.39 12.57 -0.97
CA TRP A 255 4.31 11.45 -0.84
C TRP A 255 5.72 11.84 -1.29
N GLN A 256 5.85 12.50 -2.43
CA GLN A 256 7.12 13.04 -2.90
C GLN A 256 7.63 14.14 -1.97
N LEU A 257 6.75 15.03 -1.50
CA LEU A 257 7.15 16.09 -0.57
C LEU A 257 7.69 15.54 0.75
N LEU A 258 7.12 14.46 1.29
CA LEU A 258 7.56 13.88 2.57
C LEU A 258 9.03 13.44 2.53
N VAL A 259 9.51 13.01 1.37
CA VAL A 259 10.90 12.54 1.18
C VAL A 259 11.82 13.61 0.57
N ASP A 260 11.29 14.61 -0.13
CA ASP A 260 12.06 15.72 -0.72
C ASP A 260 12.19 16.93 0.24
N ASP A 261 11.09 17.38 0.85
CA ASP A 261 11.06 18.52 1.77
C ASP A 261 9.96 18.31 2.84
N PRO A 262 10.29 17.62 3.96
CA PRO A 262 9.32 17.32 5.01
C PRO A 262 8.65 18.57 5.62
N ALA A 263 9.34 19.72 5.63
CA ALA A 263 8.79 20.97 6.15
C ALA A 263 7.73 21.55 5.21
N LEU A 264 7.99 21.52 3.90
CA LEU A 264 6.99 21.88 2.89
C LEU A 264 5.82 20.90 2.90
N ALA A 265 6.07 19.60 3.02
CA ALA A 265 5.02 18.57 3.14
C ALA A 265 4.07 18.88 4.31
N ALA A 266 4.63 19.20 5.49
CA ALA A 266 3.84 19.55 6.67
C ALA A 266 2.98 20.80 6.45
N ALA A 267 3.54 21.85 5.84
CA ALA A 267 2.79 23.07 5.52
C ALA A 267 1.69 22.81 4.47
N PHE A 268 1.97 22.00 3.45
CA PHE A 268 1.01 21.62 2.41
C PHE A 268 -0.16 20.82 3.00
N LEU A 269 0.12 19.79 3.81
CA LEU A 269 -0.89 18.99 4.49
C LEU A 269 -1.73 19.79 5.51
N ALA A 270 -1.15 20.84 6.09
CA ALA A 270 -1.86 21.78 6.96
C ALA A 270 -2.73 22.80 6.18
N GLY A 271 -2.63 22.85 4.85
CA GLY A 271 -3.29 23.84 4.00
C GLY A 271 -2.73 25.26 4.17
N GLU A 272 -1.49 25.38 4.63
CA GLU A 272 -0.81 26.66 4.86
C GLU A 272 -0.14 27.19 3.59
N VAL A 273 0.15 26.30 2.64
CA VAL A 273 0.78 26.61 1.35
C VAL A 273 0.12 25.82 0.22
N GLU A 274 0.13 26.41 -0.98
CA GLU A 274 -0.18 25.73 -2.23
C GLU A 274 1.11 25.54 -3.02
N LEU A 275 1.23 24.41 -3.72
CA LEU A 275 2.39 24.14 -4.58
C LEU A 275 2.36 25.06 -5.81
N THR A 276 3.53 25.54 -6.23
CA THR A 276 3.63 26.29 -7.49
C THR A 276 3.35 25.37 -8.69
N PRO A 277 2.99 25.91 -9.87
CA PRO A 277 2.81 25.10 -11.07
C PRO A 277 4.03 24.23 -11.39
N GLU A 278 5.24 24.76 -11.21
CA GLU A 278 6.49 24.03 -11.46
C GLU A 278 6.67 22.85 -10.49
N GLN A 279 6.27 23.03 -9.22
CA GLN A 279 6.30 21.95 -8.24
C GLN A 279 5.24 20.89 -8.55
N GLN A 280 4.04 21.29 -8.97
CA GLN A 280 3.00 20.35 -9.39
C GLN A 280 3.45 19.54 -10.60
N GLU A 281 4.08 20.18 -11.59
CA GLU A 281 4.64 19.51 -12.76
C GLU A 281 5.77 18.54 -12.37
N GLN A 282 6.65 18.93 -11.46
CA GLN A 282 7.73 18.08 -10.97
C GLN A 282 7.19 16.78 -10.33
N TYR A 283 6.15 16.89 -9.50
CA TYR A 283 5.57 15.77 -8.76
C TYR A 283 4.39 15.10 -9.47
N ALA A 284 4.02 15.56 -10.67
CA ALA A 284 2.95 14.97 -11.45
C ALA A 284 3.29 13.52 -11.83
N TYR A 285 2.26 12.68 -11.76
CA TYR A 285 2.24 11.28 -12.18
C TYR A 285 0.80 10.91 -12.58
N ARG A 286 0.55 9.75 -13.21
CA ARG A 286 -0.83 9.29 -13.44
C ARG A 286 -1.29 8.46 -12.25
N THR A 287 -2.55 8.64 -11.85
CA THR A 287 -3.18 7.85 -10.78
C THR A 287 -3.38 6.41 -11.24
N THR A 288 -2.32 5.61 -11.21
CA THR A 288 -2.43 4.15 -11.33
C THR A 288 -2.41 3.55 -9.93
N LEU A 289 -3.07 2.41 -9.76
CA LEU A 289 -3.04 1.72 -8.47
C LEU A 289 -1.61 1.43 -8.01
N MET A 290 -0.74 0.98 -8.92
CA MET A 290 0.61 0.58 -8.56
C MET A 290 1.50 1.79 -8.24
N ASN A 291 1.31 2.93 -8.92
CA ASN A 291 2.00 4.16 -8.54
C ASN A 291 1.65 4.57 -7.10
N ASP A 292 0.36 4.56 -6.75
CA ASP A 292 -0.09 4.94 -5.41
C ASP A 292 0.38 3.95 -4.33
N VAL A 293 0.38 2.65 -4.66
CA VAL A 293 0.89 1.62 -3.76
C VAL A 293 2.39 1.78 -3.55
N HIS A 294 3.19 1.94 -4.61
CA HIS A 294 4.63 2.13 -4.48
C HIS A 294 4.96 3.40 -3.69
N MET A 295 4.35 4.54 -4.01
CA MET A 295 4.65 5.80 -3.34
C MET A 295 4.27 5.75 -1.86
N SER A 296 3.12 5.18 -1.50
CA SER A 296 2.75 5.03 -0.10
C SER A 296 3.73 4.13 0.67
N HIS A 297 4.18 3.02 0.10
CA HIS A 297 5.14 2.13 0.77
C HIS A 297 6.58 2.67 0.77
N ALA A 298 7.00 3.39 -0.26
CA ALA A 298 8.35 3.92 -0.36
C ALA A 298 8.54 5.24 0.42
N MET A 299 7.48 6.06 0.55
CA MET A 299 7.64 7.47 0.93
C MET A 299 6.75 7.92 2.11
N GLU A 300 5.61 7.25 2.36
CA GLU A 300 4.70 7.70 3.43
C GLU A 300 5.10 7.15 4.81
N PHE A 301 5.56 5.89 4.87
CA PHE A 301 5.87 5.21 6.12
C PHE A 301 7.09 4.29 5.99
N PRO A 302 7.77 3.98 7.11
CA PRO A 302 8.84 2.98 7.12
C PRO A 302 8.28 1.60 6.72
N TYR A 303 8.58 1.15 5.51
CA TYR A 303 8.24 -0.21 5.08
C TYR A 303 9.10 -1.23 5.85
N PRO A 304 8.53 -2.35 6.36
CA PRO A 304 9.27 -3.30 7.18
C PRO A 304 10.32 -4.12 6.40
N GLN A 305 10.43 -3.92 5.09
CA GLN A 305 11.37 -4.59 4.20
C GLN A 305 11.98 -3.58 3.23
N SER A 306 13.01 -3.98 2.49
CA SER A 306 13.49 -3.19 1.36
C SER A 306 12.43 -3.15 0.26
N MET A 307 12.17 -1.96 -0.30
CA MET A 307 11.30 -1.78 -1.47
C MET A 307 11.81 -2.52 -2.72
N ALA A 308 13.11 -2.86 -2.78
CA ALA A 308 13.68 -3.65 -3.86
C ALA A 308 13.29 -5.14 -3.81
N ASN A 309 12.60 -5.60 -2.75
CA ASN A 309 12.09 -6.96 -2.62
C ASN A 309 10.74 -7.14 -3.35
N CYS A 310 10.70 -6.82 -4.65
CA CYS A 310 9.49 -6.75 -5.47
C CYS A 310 8.65 -8.04 -5.41
N VAL A 311 9.30 -9.22 -5.30
CA VAL A 311 8.63 -10.52 -5.25
C VAL A 311 7.62 -10.65 -4.10
N THR A 312 7.74 -9.84 -3.04
CA THR A 312 6.76 -9.84 -1.95
C THR A 312 5.34 -9.58 -2.47
N CYS A 313 5.19 -8.61 -3.39
CA CYS A 313 3.92 -8.21 -4.01
C CYS A 313 3.72 -8.80 -5.42
N HIS A 314 4.81 -9.05 -6.14
CA HIS A 314 4.81 -9.45 -7.56
C HIS A 314 5.20 -10.92 -7.78
N ALA A 315 4.93 -11.80 -6.81
CA ALA A 315 5.27 -13.22 -6.90
C ALA A 315 4.70 -13.85 -8.20
N GLY A 316 5.57 -14.51 -8.98
CA GLY A 316 5.20 -15.10 -10.27
C GLY A 316 4.88 -14.11 -11.40
N LYS A 317 5.08 -12.80 -11.17
CA LYS A 317 4.76 -11.71 -12.13
C LYS A 317 5.95 -10.79 -12.41
N LEU A 318 7.14 -11.10 -11.89
CA LEU A 318 8.34 -10.26 -12.04
C LEU A 318 8.73 -10.04 -13.50
N ASP A 319 8.60 -11.04 -14.37
CA ASP A 319 8.93 -10.89 -15.81
C ASP A 319 8.07 -9.79 -16.47
N THR A 320 6.81 -9.68 -16.09
CA THR A 320 5.92 -8.62 -16.58
C THR A 320 6.16 -7.30 -15.87
N THR A 321 6.37 -7.31 -14.54
CA THR A 321 6.58 -6.09 -13.75
C THR A 321 7.90 -5.40 -14.08
N LEU A 322 8.96 -6.17 -14.34
CA LEU A 322 10.31 -5.67 -14.63
C LEU A 322 10.64 -5.67 -16.13
N ALA A 323 9.63 -5.85 -16.99
CA ALA A 323 9.78 -5.74 -18.43
C ALA A 323 10.29 -4.35 -18.82
N ASP A 324 11.10 -4.28 -19.88
CA ASP A 324 11.73 -3.03 -20.31
C ASP A 324 10.71 -1.96 -20.72
N GLU A 325 9.51 -2.35 -21.19
CA GLU A 325 8.40 -1.44 -21.46
C GLU A 325 7.94 -0.64 -20.23
N ASN A 326 8.21 -1.14 -19.02
CA ASN A 326 7.91 -0.45 -17.77
C ASN A 326 9.06 0.44 -17.28
N PHE A 327 10.20 0.48 -17.99
CA PHE A 327 11.31 1.38 -17.68
C PHE A 327 10.96 2.81 -18.12
N THR A 328 10.13 3.47 -17.32
CA THR A 328 9.66 4.84 -17.58
C THR A 328 9.97 5.73 -16.38
N ILE A 329 10.12 7.05 -16.62
CA ILE A 329 10.31 8.01 -15.53
C ILE A 329 9.16 7.98 -14.51
N GLU A 330 7.95 7.69 -14.97
CA GLU A 330 6.78 7.57 -14.11
C GLU A 330 6.90 6.38 -13.15
N THR A 331 7.28 5.21 -13.66
CA THR A 331 7.55 4.03 -12.83
C THR A 331 8.68 4.30 -11.84
N CYS A 332 9.75 4.96 -12.27
CA CYS A 332 10.87 5.34 -11.39
C CYS A 332 10.43 6.27 -10.26
N LYS A 333 9.64 7.32 -10.58
CA LYS A 333 9.07 8.27 -9.61
C LYS A 333 8.18 7.58 -8.57
N SER A 334 7.59 6.43 -8.88
CA SER A 334 6.76 5.71 -7.92
C SER A 334 7.54 5.16 -6.72
N CYS A 335 8.86 4.94 -6.87
CA CYS A 335 9.73 4.40 -5.82
C CYS A 335 10.84 5.37 -5.41
N HIS A 336 11.31 6.23 -6.32
CA HIS A 336 12.43 7.12 -6.11
C HIS A 336 11.96 8.57 -5.98
N PRO A 337 12.42 9.30 -4.95
CA PRO A 337 12.20 10.74 -4.88
C PRO A 337 12.83 11.43 -6.09
N MET A 338 12.23 12.53 -6.54
CA MET A 338 12.86 13.32 -7.62
C MET A 338 14.17 13.94 -7.15
N THR A 339 14.16 14.63 -6.01
CA THR A 339 15.33 15.38 -5.51
C THR A 339 15.94 14.72 -4.27
N GLY A 340 15.11 14.16 -3.40
CA GLY A 340 15.48 13.65 -2.08
C GLY A 340 15.93 14.75 -1.12
N SER A 341 16.27 14.33 0.09
CA SER A 341 16.73 15.18 1.19
C SER A 341 17.85 14.52 1.96
N GLU A 342 18.95 15.25 2.14
CA GLU A 342 20.05 14.84 3.01
C GLU A 342 19.60 14.76 4.48
N GLU A 343 18.72 15.67 4.89
CA GLU A 343 18.18 15.71 6.26
C GLU A 343 17.25 14.52 6.53
N ALA A 344 16.47 14.11 5.53
CA ALA A 344 15.58 12.95 5.61
C ALA A 344 16.29 11.62 5.30
N GLY A 345 17.54 11.65 4.84
CA GLY A 345 18.31 10.45 4.46
C GLY A 345 17.84 9.79 3.16
N THR A 346 17.20 10.54 2.26
CA THR A 346 16.62 10.04 1.00
C THR A 346 17.40 10.48 -0.24
N ALA A 347 18.43 11.33 -0.06
CA ALA A 347 19.24 11.84 -1.16
C ALA A 347 19.87 10.74 -2.02
N GLU A 348 20.43 9.69 -1.43
CA GLU A 348 21.11 8.61 -2.17
C GLU A 348 20.17 7.84 -3.12
N LEU A 349 18.86 7.81 -2.81
CA LEU A 349 17.85 7.12 -3.61
C LEU A 349 17.18 8.05 -4.65
N ALA A 350 17.50 9.34 -4.64
CA ALA A 350 16.85 10.30 -5.50
C ALA A 350 17.25 10.18 -6.97
N LEU A 351 16.29 10.40 -7.87
CA LEU A 351 16.50 10.30 -9.32
C LEU A 351 17.60 11.23 -9.81
N VAL A 352 17.69 12.47 -9.29
CA VAL A 352 18.78 13.40 -9.64
C VAL A 352 20.19 12.88 -9.29
N ASN A 353 20.30 11.92 -8.37
CA ASN A 353 21.57 11.35 -7.92
C ASN A 353 21.88 9.99 -8.58
N ILE A 354 20.86 9.16 -8.83
CA ILE A 354 21.04 7.86 -9.49
C ILE A 354 21.00 7.93 -11.02
N ILE A 355 20.50 9.04 -11.59
CA ILE A 355 20.55 9.37 -13.02
C ILE A 355 21.61 10.48 -13.20
N PRO A 356 22.90 10.12 -13.33
CA PRO A 356 23.96 11.12 -13.33
C PRO A 356 23.90 11.98 -14.60
N ALA A 357 23.99 13.30 -14.36
CA ALA A 357 23.99 14.36 -15.37
C ALA A 357 24.97 14.09 -16.51
N ASP A 358 26.20 13.68 -16.21
CA ASP A 358 27.24 13.44 -17.22
C ASP A 358 26.86 12.44 -18.33
N SER A 359 25.90 11.56 -18.04
CA SER A 359 25.40 10.51 -18.92
C SER A 359 24.01 10.82 -19.48
N HIS A 360 23.27 11.75 -18.87
CA HIS A 360 21.87 12.08 -19.20
C HIS A 360 21.63 13.56 -19.55
N ASP A 361 22.65 14.42 -19.57
CA ASP A 361 22.57 15.88 -19.86
C ASP A 361 21.99 16.22 -21.25
N LYS A 362 21.88 15.22 -22.13
CA LYS A 362 21.34 15.34 -23.49
C LYS A 362 20.03 14.58 -23.69
N VAL A 363 19.52 13.98 -22.61
CA VAL A 363 18.28 13.21 -22.59
C VAL A 363 17.27 14.01 -21.80
N ASP A 364 16.13 14.32 -22.41
CA ASP A 364 14.99 14.82 -21.68
C ASP A 364 14.21 13.62 -21.15
N ILE A 365 14.44 13.27 -19.89
CA ILE A 365 13.82 12.09 -19.24
C ILE A 365 12.28 12.13 -19.20
N ASN A 366 11.66 13.28 -19.49
CA ASN A 366 10.20 13.41 -19.56
C ASN A 366 9.65 13.21 -20.98
N VAL A 367 10.52 13.17 -22.00
CA VAL A 367 10.13 13.12 -23.41
C VAL A 367 10.78 11.95 -24.15
N ASP A 368 12.04 11.67 -23.88
CA ASP A 368 12.82 10.63 -24.54
C ASP A 368 12.53 9.25 -23.93
N GLU A 369 12.40 8.23 -24.78
CA GLU A 369 12.14 6.86 -24.35
C GLU A 369 13.39 6.25 -23.69
N CYS A 370 13.25 5.80 -22.44
CA CYS A 370 14.38 5.26 -21.68
C CYS A 370 14.94 3.99 -22.33
N THR A 371 14.08 3.19 -22.98
CA THR A 371 14.40 1.92 -23.64
C THR A 371 15.34 2.06 -24.83
N GLU A 372 15.52 3.25 -25.41
CA GLU A 372 16.56 3.48 -26.43
C GLU A 372 17.98 3.22 -25.90
N CYS A 373 18.17 3.34 -24.59
CA CYS A 373 19.43 3.07 -23.90
C CYS A 373 19.35 1.93 -22.89
N HIS A 374 18.21 1.80 -22.19
CA HIS A 374 17.96 0.90 -21.07
C HIS A 374 16.97 -0.21 -21.45
N GLU A 375 17.45 -1.20 -22.20
CA GLU A 375 16.75 -2.45 -22.49
C GLU A 375 17.77 -3.57 -22.31
N VAL A 376 17.33 -4.78 -21.98
CA VAL A 376 18.24 -5.92 -21.78
C VAL A 376 19.13 -6.12 -23.02
N GLY A 377 20.44 -6.04 -22.82
CA GLY A 377 21.43 -6.20 -23.88
C GLY A 377 21.72 -4.94 -24.71
N MET A 378 21.14 -3.80 -24.38
CA MET A 378 21.47 -2.49 -24.98
C MET A 378 22.72 -1.87 -24.33
N LYS A 379 22.90 -0.56 -24.52
CA LYS A 379 24.09 0.17 -24.08
C LYS A 379 24.18 0.27 -22.55
N ALA A 380 23.04 0.33 -21.87
CA ALA A 380 22.93 0.37 -20.42
C ALA A 380 22.00 -0.75 -19.94
N PRO A 381 22.11 -1.15 -18.66
CA PRO A 381 21.27 -2.21 -18.11
C PRO A 381 19.78 -1.88 -18.21
N GLY A 382 18.97 -2.87 -18.59
CA GLY A 382 17.51 -2.82 -18.53
C GLY A 382 16.98 -2.90 -17.09
N LEU A 383 15.66 -2.78 -16.94
CA LEU A 383 15.02 -2.68 -15.61
C LEU A 383 15.26 -3.94 -14.77
N SER A 384 15.10 -5.12 -15.38
CA SER A 384 15.33 -6.41 -14.74
C SER A 384 16.80 -6.69 -14.40
N GLU A 385 17.75 -6.00 -15.04
CA GLU A 385 19.17 -6.12 -14.73
C GLU A 385 19.56 -5.23 -13.55
N ILE A 386 18.89 -4.10 -13.36
CA ILE A 386 19.07 -3.20 -12.21
C ILE A 386 18.35 -3.74 -10.98
N HIS A 387 17.11 -4.22 -11.16
CA HIS A 387 16.28 -4.78 -10.11
C HIS A 387 15.97 -6.24 -10.44
N THR A 388 16.48 -7.16 -9.64
CA THR A 388 16.17 -8.59 -9.81
C THR A 388 14.80 -8.96 -9.25
N GLY A 389 14.20 -8.09 -8.44
CA GLY A 389 12.98 -8.34 -7.68
C GLY A 389 13.18 -9.11 -6.37
N TYR A 390 14.41 -9.49 -6.04
CA TYR A 390 14.76 -10.26 -4.84
C TYR A 390 15.79 -9.52 -3.99
N ASN A 391 15.54 -9.43 -2.68
CA ASN A 391 16.53 -8.95 -1.73
C ASN A 391 17.61 -10.01 -1.51
N SER A 392 18.87 -9.70 -1.85
CA SER A 392 20.02 -10.60 -1.74
C SER A 392 20.40 -11.02 -0.31
N VAL A 393 19.86 -10.34 0.71
CA VAL A 393 20.00 -10.76 2.12
C VAL A 393 19.03 -11.90 2.46
N ILE A 394 17.91 -12.01 1.72
CA ILE A 394 16.84 -12.99 1.96
C ILE A 394 16.95 -14.18 0.99
N TYR A 395 17.32 -13.90 -0.25
CA TYR A 395 17.32 -14.86 -1.36
C TYR A 395 18.74 -15.16 -1.84
N ALA A 396 19.04 -16.44 -1.99
CA ALA A 396 20.29 -16.92 -2.60
C ALA A 396 20.23 -16.89 -4.13
N ALA A 397 19.03 -17.07 -4.67
CA ALA A 397 18.70 -17.05 -6.09
C ALA A 397 17.19 -16.72 -6.23
N PRO A 398 16.69 -16.43 -7.45
CA PRO A 398 15.25 -16.27 -7.68
C PRO A 398 14.44 -17.42 -7.06
N ASP A 399 13.42 -17.04 -6.28
CA ASP A 399 12.53 -17.93 -5.52
C ASP A 399 13.19 -18.87 -4.51
N GLN A 400 14.47 -18.66 -4.20
CA GLN A 400 15.26 -19.52 -3.31
C GLN A 400 15.67 -18.75 -2.05
N LYS A 401 14.89 -18.85 -0.97
CA LYS A 401 15.23 -18.19 0.30
C LYS A 401 16.32 -18.95 1.04
N PHE A 402 17.25 -18.23 1.67
CA PHE A 402 18.23 -18.85 2.56
C PHE A 402 17.57 -19.67 3.68
N SER A 403 16.42 -19.22 4.21
CA SER A 403 15.68 -19.90 5.28
C SER A 403 15.12 -21.27 4.90
N ASP A 404 14.88 -21.50 3.61
CA ASP A 404 14.26 -22.74 3.13
C ASP A 404 15.32 -23.81 2.84
N ILE A 405 16.56 -23.36 2.67
CA ILE A 405 17.71 -24.19 2.27
C ILE A 405 18.60 -24.47 3.47
N ILE A 406 18.89 -23.45 4.27
CA ILE A 406 19.81 -23.52 5.40
C ILE A 406 19.01 -23.77 6.67
N SER A 407 19.37 -24.85 7.36
CA SER A 407 18.92 -25.15 8.71
C SER A 407 20.09 -24.98 9.69
N VAL A 408 19.84 -24.31 10.80
CA VAL A 408 20.79 -24.20 11.92
C VAL A 408 20.13 -24.81 13.15
N THR A 409 20.82 -25.76 13.78
CA THR A 409 20.34 -26.46 14.98
C THR A 409 21.25 -26.17 16.16
N ILE A 410 20.67 -25.87 17.31
CA ILE A 410 21.39 -25.87 18.59
C ILE A 410 21.47 -27.31 19.08
N ASP A 411 22.65 -27.92 18.97
CA ASP A 411 22.88 -29.32 19.35
C ASP A 411 23.08 -29.47 20.87
N SER A 412 23.61 -28.43 21.53
CA SER A 412 23.80 -28.42 22.98
C SER A 412 23.87 -27.00 23.54
N ALA A 413 23.46 -26.85 24.81
CA ALA A 413 23.67 -25.65 25.61
C ALA A 413 24.05 -26.04 27.03
N ALA A 414 25.14 -25.47 27.57
CA ALA A 414 25.63 -25.75 28.91
C ALA A 414 26.02 -24.44 29.60
N PHE A 415 25.53 -24.23 30.83
CA PHE A 415 25.87 -23.07 31.66
C PHE A 415 26.54 -23.52 32.96
N ASP A 416 27.76 -23.06 33.21
CA ASP A 416 28.53 -23.43 34.41
C ASP A 416 28.41 -22.42 35.57
N GLY A 417 27.54 -21.43 35.42
CA GLY A 417 27.38 -20.30 36.35
C GLY A 417 28.08 -19.02 35.88
N THR A 418 29.03 -19.11 34.95
CA THR A 418 29.78 -17.96 34.42
C THR A 418 29.90 -17.92 32.91
N MET A 419 29.82 -19.08 32.25
CA MET A 419 29.96 -19.23 30.81
C MET A 419 28.80 -20.05 30.26
N LEU A 420 28.12 -19.50 29.25
CA LEU A 420 27.19 -20.25 28.42
C LEU A 420 27.96 -20.77 27.21
N THR A 421 28.06 -22.09 27.09
CA THR A 421 28.61 -22.78 25.91
C THR A 421 27.46 -23.29 25.06
N ILE A 422 27.43 -22.92 23.80
CA ILE A 422 26.43 -23.37 22.82
C ILE A 422 27.16 -24.15 21.73
N GLY A 423 26.78 -25.41 21.53
CA GLY A 423 27.15 -26.18 20.35
C GLY A 423 26.03 -26.09 19.32
N PHE A 424 26.39 -25.81 18.08
CA PHE A 424 25.43 -25.74 16.98
C PHE A 424 25.99 -26.43 15.74
N SER A 425 25.07 -26.80 14.85
CA SER A 425 25.36 -27.33 13.52
C SER A 425 24.55 -26.55 12.50
N ALA A 426 25.10 -26.42 11.29
CA ALA A 426 24.41 -25.82 10.16
C ALA A 426 24.53 -26.76 8.95
N ALA A 427 23.44 -26.89 8.22
CA ALA A 427 23.36 -27.73 7.03
C ALA A 427 22.50 -27.05 5.97
N ALA A 428 22.88 -27.19 4.70
CA ALA A 428 22.04 -26.84 3.57
C ALA A 428 21.44 -28.10 2.95
N SER A 429 20.18 -28.03 2.55
CA SER A 429 19.51 -29.11 1.80
C SER A 429 20.06 -29.27 0.38
N GLU A 430 20.69 -28.22 -0.16
CA GLU A 430 21.31 -28.18 -1.50
C GLU A 430 22.53 -27.25 -1.54
N PRO A 431 23.48 -27.43 -2.48
CA PRO A 431 24.66 -26.57 -2.59
C PRO A 431 24.29 -25.12 -2.91
N LEU A 432 24.88 -24.17 -2.17
CA LEU A 432 24.75 -22.73 -2.41
C LEU A 432 26.05 -22.18 -3.00
N GLU A 433 25.94 -21.41 -4.09
CA GLU A 433 27.12 -20.77 -4.66
C GLU A 433 27.67 -19.71 -3.70
N GLY A 434 28.98 -19.75 -3.44
CA GLY A 434 29.63 -18.77 -2.58
C GLY A 434 29.34 -18.89 -1.08
N LEU A 435 28.53 -19.85 -0.64
CA LEU A 435 28.17 -20.03 0.77
C LEU A 435 28.31 -21.48 1.23
N ASP A 436 29.19 -21.70 2.22
CA ASP A 436 29.32 -22.97 2.93
C ASP A 436 28.62 -22.87 4.29
N PRO A 437 27.57 -23.67 4.59
CA PRO A 437 26.92 -23.67 5.89
C PRO A 437 27.89 -23.90 7.05
N ALA A 438 28.99 -24.63 6.85
CA ALA A 438 30.00 -24.84 7.87
C ALA A 438 30.78 -23.56 8.23
N SER A 439 30.71 -22.53 7.39
CA SER A 439 31.33 -21.23 7.62
C SER A 439 30.44 -20.24 8.38
N ILE A 440 29.19 -20.61 8.69
CA ILE A 440 28.25 -19.73 9.42
C ILE A 440 28.78 -19.47 10.83
N THR A 441 29.01 -18.19 11.13
CA THR A 441 29.36 -17.71 12.46
C THR A 441 28.11 -17.11 13.11
N PRO A 442 27.49 -17.77 14.11
CA PRO A 442 26.29 -17.24 14.74
C PRO A 442 26.63 -16.06 15.64
N THR A 443 25.83 -15.01 15.55
CA THR A 443 25.78 -13.96 16.56
C THR A 443 24.84 -14.40 17.67
N VAL A 444 25.38 -14.69 18.86
CA VAL A 444 24.56 -15.02 20.03
C VAL A 444 24.14 -13.73 20.73
N MET A 445 22.88 -13.34 20.54
CA MET A 445 22.28 -12.26 21.32
C MET A 445 21.86 -12.80 22.70
N VAL A 446 22.65 -12.49 23.72
CA VAL A 446 22.28 -12.77 25.12
C VAL A 446 21.46 -11.58 25.62
N GLY A 447 20.14 -11.69 25.54
CA GLY A 447 19.24 -10.79 26.28
C GLY A 447 19.31 -11.14 27.76
N LEU A 448 19.74 -10.18 28.60
CA LEU A 448 19.67 -10.27 30.05
C LEU A 448 18.41 -9.60 30.59
#